data_AF-A0A934RTJ5-F1
#
_entry.id   AF-A0A934RTJ5-F1
#
_cell.length_a   1.000
_cell.length_b   1.000
_cell.length_c   1.000
_cell.angle_alpha   90.00
_cell.angle_beta   90.00
_cell.angle_gamma   90.00
#
_symmetry.space_group_name_H-M   'P 1'
#
loop_
_entity.id
_entity.type
_entity.pdbx_description
1 polymer ?
#
loop_
_entity_poly.entity_id
_entity_poly.type
_entity_poly.pdbx_seq_one_letter_code
_entity_poly.pdbx_strand_id
1 'polypeptide(L)' 'MSYDWDVSRQVTERILGLSKSSRDKAIALFDSLAANLENAAEASFEDVDGVTHYVVTFGPSAVTYVVDHAVKLAHVVAFE' A
#
# COMPACT_ATOMS: atom_id res chain seq x y z
N MET A 1 2.10 -15.37 7.91
CA MET A 1 0.96 -14.78 8.64
C MET A 1 0.39 -13.73 7.70
N SER A 2 -0.91 -13.75 7.39
CA SER A 2 -1.53 -12.70 6.57
C SER A 2 -1.79 -11.47 7.43
N TYR A 3 -1.40 -10.31 6.95
CA TYR A 3 -1.85 -9.03 7.47
C TYR A 3 -3.17 -8.67 6.79
N ASP A 4 -3.98 -7.83 7.41
CA ASP A 4 -5.04 -7.13 6.68
C ASP A 4 -4.47 -5.88 6.01
N TRP A 5 -5.22 -5.25 5.11
CA TRP A 5 -4.85 -3.96 4.53
C TRP A 5 -6.02 -2.98 4.59
N ASP A 6 -5.69 -1.70 4.76
CA ASP A 6 -6.62 -0.60 4.57
C ASP A 6 -6.03 0.47 3.65
N VAL A 7 -6.86 1.44 3.28
CA VAL A 7 -6.49 2.54 2.42
C VAL A 7 -6.95 3.85 3.04
N SER A 8 -6.13 4.88 2.95
CA SER A 8 -6.53 6.22 3.37
C SER A 8 -7.72 6.72 2.54
N ARG A 9 -8.43 7.73 3.05
CA ARG A 9 -9.53 8.37 2.29
C ARG A 9 -9.06 8.91 0.94
N GLN A 10 -7.89 9.55 0.90
CA GLN A 10 -7.32 10.10 -0.32
C GLN A 10 -7.02 9.00 -1.35
N VAL A 11 -6.44 7.89 -0.89
CA VAL A 11 -6.17 6.73 -1.74
C VAL A 11 -7.47 6.09 -2.24
N THR A 12 -8.50 6.03 -1.38
CA THR A 12 -9.84 5.55 -1.77
C THR A 12 -10.40 6.35 -2.94
N GLU A 13 -10.36 7.69 -2.87
CA GLU A 13 -10.84 8.57 -3.94
C GLU A 13 -10.07 8.33 -5.25
N ARG A 14 -8.75 8.11 -5.16
CA ARG A 14 -7.91 7.77 -6.32
C ARG A 14 -8.33 6.44 -6.96
N ILE A 15 -8.51 5.40 -6.15
CA ILE A 15 -8.91 4.05 -6.60
C ILE A 15 -10.32 4.06 -7.24
N LEU A 16 -11.24 4.85 -6.68
CA LEU A 16 -12.59 5.00 -7.24
C LEU A 16 -12.58 5.68 -8.61
N GLY A 17 -11.61 6.56 -8.88
CA GLY A 17 -11.39 7.17 -10.19
C GLY A 17 -10.78 6.23 -11.25
N LEU A 18 -10.25 5.07 -10.86
CA LEU A 18 -9.65 4.11 -11.79
C LEU A 18 -10.71 3.35 -12.60
N SER A 19 -10.30 2.87 -13.77
CA SER A 19 -11.05 1.86 -14.52
C SER A 19 -11.24 0.59 -13.68
N LYS A 20 -12.28 -0.20 -13.97
CA LYS A 20 -12.52 -1.47 -13.27
C LYS A 20 -11.29 -2.38 -13.28
N SER A 21 -10.66 -2.56 -14.45
CA SER A 21 -9.46 -3.41 -14.56
C SER A 21 -8.29 -2.88 -13.73
N SER A 22 -8.08 -1.57 -13.70
CA SER A 22 -7.04 -0.96 -12.87
C SER A 22 -7.36 -1.09 -11.38
N ARG A 23 -8.62 -0.96 -10.99
CA ARG A 23 -9.06 -1.16 -9.61
C ARG A 23 -8.83 -2.60 -9.14
N ASP A 24 -9.19 -3.58 -9.97
CA ASP A 24 -8.97 -4.99 -9.65
C ASP A 24 -7.47 -5.31 -9.49
N LYS A 25 -6.61 -4.70 -10.32
CA LYS A 25 -5.15 -4.79 -10.16
C LYS A 25 -4.64 -4.13 -8.88
N ALA A 26 -5.21 -2.99 -8.48
CA ALA A 26 -4.81 -2.31 -7.24
C ALA A 26 -5.19 -3.15 -6.02
N ILE A 27 -6.38 -3.74 -6.01
CA ILE A 27 -6.82 -4.66 -4.94
C ILE A 27 -5.89 -5.87 -4.87
N ALA A 28 -5.57 -6.49 -6.02
CA ALA A 28 -4.64 -7.62 -6.06
C ALA A 28 -3.23 -7.25 -5.58
N LEU A 29 -2.76 -6.03 -5.84
CA LEU A 29 -1.51 -5.51 -5.29
C LEU A 29 -1.61 -5.44 -3.75
N PHE A 30 -2.67 -4.89 -3.19
CA PHE A 30 -2.83 -4.78 -1.74
C PHE A 30 -2.92 -6.14 -1.05
N ASP A 31 -3.64 -7.11 -1.65
CA ASP A 31 -3.67 -8.49 -1.18
C ASP A 31 -2.26 -9.12 -1.18
N SER A 32 -1.45 -8.81 -2.20
CA SER A 32 -0.06 -9.26 -2.30
C SER A 32 0.83 -8.62 -1.22
N LEU A 33 0.67 -7.31 -0.97
CA LEU A 33 1.37 -6.60 0.10
C LEU A 33 1.08 -7.23 1.46
N ALA A 34 -0.19 -7.43 1.78
CA ALA A 34 -0.65 -8.08 3.01
C ALA A 34 -0.05 -9.49 3.24
N ALA A 35 0.31 -10.19 2.16
CA ALA A 35 0.98 -11.49 2.24
C ALA A 35 2.51 -11.40 2.39
N ASN A 36 3.15 -10.33 1.88
CA ASN A 36 4.62 -10.21 1.76
C ASN A 36 5.14 -8.79 2.00
N LEU A 37 4.81 -8.20 3.15
CA LEU A 37 4.96 -6.77 3.41
C LEU A 37 6.34 -6.17 3.15
N GLU A 38 7.43 -6.78 3.58
CA GLU A 38 8.76 -6.18 3.41
C GLU A 38 9.42 -6.58 2.10
N ASN A 39 9.12 -7.79 1.60
CA ASN A 39 9.70 -8.31 0.37
C ASN A 39 9.02 -7.79 -0.90
N ALA A 40 7.81 -7.24 -0.76
CA ALA A 40 7.09 -6.62 -1.87
C ALA A 40 7.51 -5.16 -2.12
N ALA A 41 8.21 -4.53 -1.16
CA ALA A 41 8.68 -3.17 -1.30
C ALA A 41 9.87 -3.09 -2.26
N GLU A 42 9.84 -2.13 -3.18
CA GLU A 42 10.95 -1.81 -4.08
C GLU A 42 11.90 -0.78 -3.45
N ALA A 43 11.37 0.07 -2.58
CA ALA A 43 12.12 1.04 -1.81
C ALA A 43 11.47 1.26 -0.43
N SER A 44 12.23 1.84 0.50
CA SER A 44 11.70 2.32 1.76
C SER A 44 12.42 3.59 2.21
N PHE A 45 11.75 4.38 3.04
CA PHE A 45 12.31 5.55 3.70
C PHE A 45 11.71 5.71 5.11
N GLU A 46 12.42 6.38 6.00
CA GLU A 46 11.96 6.68 7.36
C GLU A 46 11.53 8.16 7.41
N ASP A 47 10.38 8.43 8.02
CA ASP A 47 9.93 9.81 8.24
C ASP A 47 10.54 10.44 9.51
N VAL A 48 10.14 11.68 9.80
CA VAL A 48 10.66 12.44 10.95
C VAL A 48 10.29 11.84 12.31
N ASP A 49 9.26 11.00 12.35
CA ASP A 49 8.75 10.35 13.56
C ASP A 49 9.32 8.92 13.72
N GLY A 50 10.22 8.51 12.82
CA GLY A 50 10.85 7.18 12.84
C GLY A 50 9.98 6.09 12.22
N VAL A 51 8.92 6.45 11.49
CA VAL A 51 8.03 5.47 10.84
C VAL A 51 8.60 5.09 9.47
N THR A 52 8.74 3.79 9.24
CA THR A 52 9.16 3.27 7.93
C THR A 52 7.99 3.26 6.96
N HIS A 53 8.17 3.97 5.85
CA HIS A 53 7.30 3.96 4.68
C HIS A 53 7.90 3.05 3.62
N TYR A 54 7.10 2.14 3.09
CA TYR A 54 7.46 1.22 2.02
C TYR A 54 6.80 1.67 0.73
N VAL A 55 7.53 1.56 -0.38
CA VAL A 55 7.09 2.00 -1.71
C VAL A 55 7.12 0.83 -2.68
N VAL A 56 6.03 0.67 -3.42
CA VAL A 56 5.90 -0.31 -4.51
C VAL A 56 5.35 0.38 -5.76
N THR A 57 5.68 -0.13 -6.94
CA THR A 57 5.14 0.42 -8.19
C THR A 57 3.76 -0.16 -8.53
N PHE A 58 2.92 0.69 -9.12
CA PHE A 58 1.64 0.35 -9.72
C PHE A 58 1.54 0.96 -11.13
N GLY A 59 2.07 0.25 -12.12
CA GLY A 59 2.15 0.79 -13.49
C GLY A 59 3.02 2.05 -13.51
N PRO A 60 2.50 3.22 -13.96
CA PRO A 60 3.25 4.48 -13.91
C PRO A 60 3.20 5.18 -12.54
N SER A 61 2.43 4.66 -11.59
CA SER A 61 2.22 5.24 -10.26
C SER A 61 3.05 4.54 -9.19
N ALA A 62 3.24 5.21 -8.06
CA ALA A 62 3.80 4.67 -6.84
C ALA A 62 2.73 4.52 -5.76
N VAL A 63 2.81 3.45 -4.98
CA VAL A 63 1.96 3.19 -3.82
C VAL A 63 2.85 3.17 -2.59
N THR A 64 2.51 3.99 -1.59
CA THR A 64 3.24 4.04 -0.31
C THR A 64 2.37 3.47 0.79
N TYR A 65 2.95 2.61 1.63
CA TYR A 65 2.28 2.01 2.77
C TYR A 65 3.16 1.94 4.02
N VAL A 66 2.50 1.88 5.16
CA VAL A 66 3.11 1.70 6.49
C VAL A 66 2.60 0.39 7.08
N VAL A 67 3.43 -0.29 7.85
CA VAL A 67 3.07 -1.54 8.51
C VAL A 67 2.88 -1.31 10.00
N ASP A 68 1.68 -1.61 10.51
CA ASP A 68 1.44 -1.75 11.94
C ASP A 68 1.50 -3.24 12.32
N HIS A 69 2.63 -3.63 12.92
CA HIS A 69 2.85 -5.00 13.39
C HIS A 69 2.02 -5.37 14.63
N ALA A 70 1.57 -4.39 15.42
CA ALA A 70 0.79 -4.64 16.63
C ALA A 70 -0.63 -5.11 16.30
N VAL A 71 -1.26 -4.51 15.28
CA VAL A 71 -2.59 -4.91 14.80
C VAL A 71 -2.57 -5.75 13.53
N LYS A 72 -1.38 -6.03 12.98
CA LYS A 72 -1.18 -6.78 11.72
C LYS A 72 -1.92 -6.14 10.54
N LEU A 73 -1.69 -4.85 10.34
CA LEU A 73 -2.36 -4.06 9.31
C LEU A 73 -1.34 -3.33 8.42
N ALA A 74 -1.56 -3.38 7.11
CA ALA A 74 -0.84 -2.57 6.13
C ALA A 74 -1.70 -1.36 5.74
N HIS A 75 -1.22 -0.18 6.07
CA HIS A 75 -1.91 1.08 5.80
C HIS A 75 -1.41 1.68 4.50
N VAL A 76 -2.23 1.66 3.43
CA VAL A 76 -1.88 2.33 2.18
C VAL A 76 -2.18 3.82 2.31
N VAL A 77 -1.13 4.63 2.43
CA VAL A 77 -1.22 6.05 2.78
C VAL A 77 -1.16 6.97 1.57
N ALA A 78 -0.47 6.58 0.49
CA ALA A 78 -0.37 7.35 -0.75
C ALA A 78 -0.46 6.49 -2.01
N PHE A 79 -1.00 7.08 -3.08
CA PHE A 79 -1.12 6.48 -4.41
C PHE A 79 -1.02 7.60 -5.46
N GLU A 80 0.18 7.74 -6.03
CA GLU A 80 0.54 8.85 -6.93
C GLU A 80 0.91 8.35 -8.33
#